data_AF-A0A6G4WCP7-F1
#
_entry.id   AF-A0A6G4WCP7-F1
#
_cell.length_a   1.000
_cell.length_b   1.000
_cell.length_c   1.000
_cell.angle_alpha   90.00
_cell.angle_beta   90.00
_cell.angle_gamma   90.00
#
_symmetry.space_group_name_H-M   'P 1'
#
loop_
_entity.id
_entity.type
_entity.pdbx_description
1 polymer ?
#
loop_
_entity_poly.entity_id
_entity_poly.type
_entity_poly.pdbx_seq_one_letter_code
_entity_poly.pdbx_strand_id
1 'polypeptide(L)'
;MTDDKTQPLLSQAGNPFPPHLTPVFVDMTPARGVPPERMWPRPLTEKSALADHSGCVTMSEYLYETLDPRWPSFKLRLQPQGNETDAQYAAYRRDIEHHTVVHAIYLCLMHQICTVIGNHETCAVRACRRRGRCSGRRDEDKIAISFAIFPPCIPIDIDIIETYRVAAQEALKWICETRSEDEEQVAETTARKETAMAE
;
A
#
# COMPACT_ATOMS: atom_id res chain seq x y z
N MET A 1 -27.74 4.04 26.34
CA MET A 1 -26.44 4.71 26.47
C MET A 1 -25.40 3.72 26.01
N THR A 2 -25.03 3.75 24.74
CA THR A 2 -23.86 3.02 24.24
C THR A 2 -22.66 3.63 24.91
N ASP A 3 -21.93 2.84 25.71
CA ASP A 3 -20.64 3.24 26.26
C ASP A 3 -19.82 3.87 25.13
N ASP A 4 -19.54 5.16 25.27
CA ASP A 4 -18.59 5.91 24.47
C ASP A 4 -17.20 5.37 24.85
N LYS A 5 -16.91 4.16 24.35
CA LYS A 5 -15.63 3.49 24.56
C LYS A 5 -14.59 4.38 23.92
N THR A 6 -13.92 5.15 24.76
CA THR A 6 -12.86 6.07 24.39
C THR A 6 -11.86 5.24 23.58
N GLN A 7 -11.80 5.48 22.27
CA GLN A 7 -10.91 4.71 21.42
C GLN A 7 -9.48 4.93 21.92
N PRO A 8 -8.72 3.87 22.14
CA PRO A 8 -7.34 3.98 22.62
C PRO A 8 -6.52 4.85 21.68
N LEU A 9 -5.81 5.82 22.27
CA LEU A 9 -5.04 6.83 21.54
C LEU A 9 -3.71 6.30 20.98
N LEU A 10 -3.24 5.17 21.51
CA LEU A 10 -1.95 4.57 21.20
C LEU A 10 -2.12 3.11 20.74
N SER A 11 -1.31 2.69 19.79
CA SER A 11 -1.17 1.30 19.36
C SER A 11 -0.58 0.41 20.46
N GLN A 12 -0.57 -0.91 20.23
CA GLN A 12 0.11 -1.87 21.10
C GLN A 12 1.62 -1.61 21.24
N ALA A 13 2.26 -0.91 20.29
CA ALA A 13 3.66 -0.50 20.39
C ALA A 13 3.86 0.93 20.93
N GLY A 14 2.80 1.60 21.36
CA GLY A 14 2.85 2.95 21.95
C GLY A 14 2.94 4.08 20.93
N ASN A 15 2.75 3.82 19.64
CA ASN A 15 2.68 4.86 18.63
C ASN A 15 1.28 5.50 18.63
N PRO A 16 1.17 6.83 18.50
CA PRO A 16 -0.14 7.46 18.38
C PRO A 16 -0.82 7.04 17.08
N PHE A 17 -2.12 6.73 17.16
CA PHE A 17 -2.90 6.55 15.95
C PHE A 17 -2.96 7.85 15.15
N PRO A 18 -2.99 7.76 13.80
CA PRO A 18 -3.13 8.94 12.97
C PRO A 18 -4.45 9.66 13.28
N PRO A 19 -4.42 10.99 13.39
CA PRO A 19 -5.65 11.74 13.60
C PRO A 19 -6.57 11.52 12.39
N HIS A 20 -7.88 11.51 12.66
CA HIS A 20 -8.95 11.38 11.65
C HIS A 20 -9.11 10.00 10.99
N LEU A 21 -8.31 8.99 11.35
CA LEU A 21 -8.58 7.60 10.97
C LEU A 21 -9.12 6.82 12.17
N THR A 22 -10.03 5.88 11.91
CA THR A 22 -10.56 4.97 12.92
C THR A 22 -9.46 3.98 13.32
N PRO A 23 -9.00 3.95 14.58
CA PRO A 23 -8.00 3.01 15.05
C PRO A 23 -8.41 1.55 14.82
N VAL A 24 -7.50 0.76 14.26
CA VAL A 24 -7.67 -0.70 14.10
C VAL A 24 -6.66 -1.42 14.97
N PHE A 25 -7.16 -2.33 15.80
CA PHE A 25 -6.34 -3.21 16.63
C PHE A 25 -6.27 -4.58 16.01
N VAL A 26 -5.05 -5.04 15.77
CA VAL A 26 -4.81 -6.41 15.31
C VAL A 26 -4.68 -7.29 16.54
N ASP A 27 -5.61 -8.22 16.70
CA ASP A 27 -5.54 -9.24 17.75
C ASP A 27 -4.33 -10.14 17.48
N MET A 28 -3.25 -9.88 18.22
CA MET A 28 -2.03 -10.67 18.19
C MET A 28 -2.08 -11.82 19.22
N THR A 29 -3.25 -12.25 19.69
CA THR A 29 -3.32 -13.40 20.62
C THR A 29 -2.62 -14.62 19.99
N PRO A 30 -1.59 -15.19 20.63
CA PRO A 30 -0.89 -16.32 20.07
C PRO A 30 -1.84 -17.48 19.85
N ALA A 31 -1.73 -18.12 18.70
CA ALA A 31 -2.24 -19.48 18.58
C ALA A 31 -1.70 -20.31 19.75
N ARG A 32 -2.55 -21.10 20.39
CA ARG A 32 -2.21 -21.84 21.59
C ARG A 32 -0.93 -22.65 21.38
N GLY A 33 0.10 -22.41 22.20
CA GLY A 33 1.40 -23.07 22.10
C GLY A 33 2.44 -22.36 21.23
N VAL A 34 2.09 -21.25 20.57
CA VAL A 34 3.06 -20.35 19.94
C VAL A 34 3.56 -19.37 21.00
N PRO A 35 4.87 -19.37 21.31
CA PRO A 35 5.43 -18.39 22.24
C PRO A 35 5.21 -16.96 21.71
N PRO A 36 4.82 -15.99 22.55
CA PRO A 36 4.67 -14.59 22.14
C PRO A 36 5.90 -14.03 21.43
N GLU A 37 7.10 -14.52 21.75
CA GLU A 37 8.36 -14.11 21.13
C GLU A 37 8.53 -14.58 19.68
N ARG A 38 7.71 -15.55 19.25
CA ARG A 38 7.61 -16.03 17.86
C ARG A 38 6.45 -15.38 17.10
N MET A 39 5.65 -14.54 17.75
CA MET A 39 4.60 -13.80 17.08
C MET A 39 5.15 -12.59 16.36
N TRP A 40 4.53 -12.33 15.23
CA TRP A 40 4.75 -11.13 14.45
C TRP A 40 3.85 -10.00 14.95
N PRO A 41 4.34 -8.75 15.09
CA PRO A 41 5.72 -8.30 15.00
C PRO A 41 6.31 -8.04 16.39
N ARG A 42 7.53 -8.53 16.65
CA ARG A 42 8.44 -7.80 17.55
C ARG A 42 8.53 -6.35 17.04
N PRO A 43 8.78 -5.33 17.87
CA PRO A 43 9.04 -3.98 17.37
C PRO A 43 9.99 -4.09 16.19
N LEU A 44 9.52 -3.72 14.99
CA LEU A 44 10.30 -3.93 13.77
C LEU A 44 11.49 -3.00 13.83
N THR A 45 12.60 -3.51 14.36
CA THR A 45 13.88 -2.82 14.28
C THR A 45 14.26 -2.78 12.81
N GLU A 46 14.91 -1.71 12.36
CA GLU A 46 15.40 -1.61 10.97
C GLU A 46 16.23 -2.83 10.56
N LYS A 47 16.87 -3.53 11.51
CA LYS A 47 17.64 -4.75 11.27
C LYS A 47 16.79 -6.00 11.02
N SER A 48 15.63 -6.13 11.66
CA SER A 48 14.74 -7.30 11.51
C SER A 48 13.88 -7.26 10.23
N ALA A 49 13.88 -6.14 9.52
CA ALA A 49 13.11 -5.94 8.29
C ALA A 49 13.95 -6.05 7.01
N LEU A 50 15.26 -6.33 7.14
CA LEU A 50 16.16 -6.52 6.00
C LEU A 50 15.71 -7.75 5.21
N ALA A 51 15.29 -7.53 3.97
CA ALA A 51 14.96 -8.62 3.08
C ALA A 51 16.25 -9.19 2.47
N ASP A 52 16.39 -10.52 2.51
CA ASP A 52 17.47 -11.19 1.80
C ASP A 52 17.15 -11.23 0.31
N HIS A 53 18.05 -10.63 -0.47
CA HIS A 53 17.93 -10.53 -1.93
C HIS A 53 19.11 -11.17 -2.65
N SER A 54 19.99 -11.87 -1.92
CA SER A 54 21.25 -12.41 -2.45
C SER A 54 21.06 -13.42 -3.59
N GLY A 55 19.88 -14.04 -3.70
CA GLY A 55 19.53 -14.96 -4.77
C GLY A 55 18.67 -14.37 -5.89
N CYS A 56 18.32 -13.08 -5.86
CA CYS A 56 17.41 -12.49 -6.85
C CYS A 56 18.16 -11.69 -7.91
N VAL A 57 17.67 -11.76 -9.15
CA VAL A 57 18.01 -10.80 -10.21
C VAL A 57 17.17 -9.54 -9.98
N THR A 58 17.84 -8.40 -9.86
CA THR A 58 17.18 -7.11 -9.68
C THR A 58 17.08 -6.37 -11.01
N MET A 59 15.87 -5.95 -11.38
CA MET A 59 15.59 -5.24 -12.62
C MET A 59 14.72 -3.99 -12.36
N SER A 60 14.81 -3.01 -13.25
CA SER A 60 13.96 -1.81 -13.24
C SER A 60 12.94 -1.78 -14.38
N GLU A 61 13.04 -2.72 -15.33
CA GLU A 61 12.24 -2.75 -16.54
C GLU A 61 11.15 -3.82 -16.46
N TYR A 62 9.92 -3.40 -16.77
CA TYR A 62 8.73 -4.24 -16.86
C TYR A 62 8.56 -4.65 -18.32
N LEU A 63 8.34 -5.94 -18.58
CA LEU A 63 8.13 -6.47 -19.93
C LEU A 63 6.66 -6.70 -20.26
N TYR A 64 5.84 -7.06 -19.27
CA TYR A 64 4.45 -7.45 -19.46
C TYR A 64 3.47 -6.39 -18.96
N GLU A 65 3.90 -5.53 -18.04
CA GLU A 65 3.09 -4.46 -17.49
C GLU A 65 3.61 -3.08 -17.92
N THR A 66 2.70 -2.14 -18.11
CA THR A 66 3.05 -0.73 -18.37
C THR A 66 2.71 0.11 -17.15
N LEU A 67 3.73 0.70 -16.52
CA LEU A 67 3.55 1.62 -15.41
C LEU A 67 3.48 3.06 -15.93
N ASP A 68 2.48 3.83 -15.48
CA ASP A 68 2.43 5.27 -15.76
C ASP A 68 3.71 5.94 -15.22
N PRO A 69 4.47 6.71 -16.02
CA PRO A 69 5.72 7.34 -15.58
C PRO A 69 5.58 8.26 -14.35
N ARG A 70 4.36 8.68 -14.01
CA ARG A 70 4.07 9.50 -12.83
C ARG A 70 4.00 8.68 -11.54
N TRP A 71 3.85 7.36 -11.64
CA TRP A 71 3.76 6.47 -10.49
C TRP A 71 5.15 6.00 -10.05
N PRO A 72 5.37 5.76 -8.74
CA PRO A 72 6.63 5.26 -8.25
C PRO A 72 6.84 3.82 -8.75
N SER A 73 7.96 3.55 -9.42
CA SER A 73 8.33 2.18 -9.79
C SER A 73 9.09 1.48 -8.66
N PHE A 74 8.78 0.21 -8.41
CA PHE A 74 9.54 -0.64 -7.48
C PHE A 74 10.55 -1.48 -8.26
N LYS A 75 11.69 -1.81 -7.63
CA LYS A 75 12.63 -2.78 -8.20
C LYS A 75 11.93 -4.14 -8.31
N LEU A 76 11.98 -4.73 -9.50
CA LEU A 76 11.60 -6.12 -9.70
C LEU A 76 12.72 -7.00 -9.15
N ARG A 77 12.36 -7.93 -8.27
CA ARG A 77 13.29 -8.92 -7.73
C ARG A 77 12.79 -10.30 -8.13
N LEU A 78 13.39 -10.83 -9.19
CA LEU A 78 13.00 -12.12 -9.78
C LEU A 78 13.96 -13.20 -9.30
N GLN A 79 13.42 -14.38 -8.99
CA GLN A 79 14.26 -15.56 -8.85
C GLN A 79 14.86 -15.90 -10.22
N PRO A 80 16.14 -16.33 -10.31
CA PRO A 80 16.71 -16.85 -11.54
C PRO A 80 15.88 -18.02 -12.07
N GLN A 81 15.74 -18.14 -13.39
CA GLN A 81 15.13 -19.30 -14.01
C GLN A 81 15.96 -20.55 -13.67
N GLY A 82 15.33 -21.54 -13.06
CA GLY A 82 15.91 -22.83 -12.73
C GLY A 82 15.58 -23.85 -13.82
N ASN A 83 14.74 -24.82 -13.48
CA ASN A 83 14.32 -25.89 -14.39
C ASN A 83 12.97 -25.62 -15.06
N GLU A 84 12.40 -24.43 -14.86
CA GLU A 84 11.14 -24.01 -15.47
C GLU A 84 11.30 -23.81 -16.98
N THR A 85 10.26 -24.16 -17.74
CA THR A 85 10.16 -23.77 -19.15
C THR A 85 10.05 -22.26 -19.30
N ASP A 86 10.40 -21.72 -20.47
CA ASP A 86 10.29 -20.28 -20.74
C ASP A 86 8.86 -19.76 -20.53
N ALA A 87 7.84 -20.54 -20.87
CA ALA A 87 6.43 -20.18 -20.66
C ALA A 87 6.07 -20.11 -19.17
N GLN A 88 6.57 -21.04 -18.36
CA GLN A 88 6.36 -21.03 -16.91
C GLN A 88 7.06 -19.83 -16.26
N TYR A 89 8.31 -19.57 -16.65
CA TYR A 89 9.06 -18.44 -16.13
C TYR A 89 8.47 -17.09 -16.56
N ALA A 90 7.98 -16.99 -17.80
CA ALA A 90 7.25 -15.82 -18.29
C ALA A 90 5.95 -15.57 -17.50
N ALA A 91 5.20 -16.62 -17.15
CA ALA A 91 4.01 -16.50 -16.32
C ALA A 91 4.34 -16.02 -14.89
N TYR A 92 5.38 -16.59 -14.27
CA TYR A 92 5.90 -16.14 -12.97
C TYR A 92 6.29 -14.65 -13.03
N ARG A 93 7.07 -14.26 -14.03
CA ARG A 93 7.51 -12.87 -14.19
C ARG A 93 6.32 -11.92 -14.35
N ARG A 94 5.32 -12.28 -15.16
CA ARG A 94 4.11 -11.46 -15.33
C ARG A 94 3.39 -11.24 -14.01
N ASP A 95 3.26 -12.29 -13.20
CA ASP A 95 2.62 -12.19 -11.88
C ASP A 95 3.40 -11.26 -10.93
N ILE A 96 4.73 -11.39 -10.87
CA ILE A 96 5.57 -10.50 -10.06
C ILE A 96 5.51 -9.05 -10.56
N GLU A 97 5.55 -8.82 -11.87
CA GLU A 97 5.39 -7.49 -12.45
C GLU A 97 4.04 -6.88 -12.09
N HIS A 98 2.95 -7.63 -12.26
CA HIS A 98 1.61 -7.21 -11.89
C HIS A 98 1.52 -6.83 -10.41
N HIS A 99 2.00 -7.69 -9.53
CA HIS A 99 2.01 -7.43 -8.08
C HIS A 99 2.83 -6.18 -7.72
N THR A 100 3.94 -5.97 -8.43
CA THR A 100 4.79 -4.79 -8.23
C THR A 100 4.11 -3.49 -8.70
N VAL A 101 3.32 -3.54 -9.79
CA VAL A 101 2.47 -2.42 -10.22
C VAL A 101 1.36 -2.14 -9.20
N VAL A 102 0.73 -3.17 -8.65
CA VAL A 102 -0.27 -3.01 -7.57
C VAL A 102 0.36 -2.32 -6.35
N HIS A 103 1.58 -2.68 -5.97
CA HIS A 103 2.31 -1.98 -4.90
C HIS A 103 2.61 -0.52 -5.22
N ALA A 104 2.93 -0.18 -6.47
CA ALA A 104 3.12 1.20 -6.92
C ALA A 104 1.84 2.04 -6.74
N ILE A 105 0.70 1.48 -7.15
CA ILE A 105 -0.62 2.10 -6.97
C ILE A 105 -0.91 2.28 -5.48
N TYR A 106 -0.63 1.26 -4.67
CA TYR A 106 -0.87 1.32 -3.24
C TYR A 106 -0.02 2.39 -2.54
N LEU A 107 1.25 2.53 -2.92
CA LEU A 107 2.12 3.61 -2.42
C LEU A 107 1.59 4.99 -2.82
N CYS A 108 1.10 5.16 -4.05
CA CYS A 108 0.45 6.40 -4.49
C CYS A 108 -0.77 6.74 -3.61
N LEU A 109 -1.61 5.75 -3.34
CA LEU A 109 -2.78 5.94 -2.47
C LEU A 109 -2.37 6.32 -1.05
N MET A 110 -1.35 5.66 -0.49
CA MET A 110 -0.79 6.01 0.81
C MET A 110 -0.21 7.42 0.85
N HIS A 111 0.43 7.89 -0.24
CA HIS A 111 0.86 9.28 -0.36
C HIS A 111 -0.31 10.25 -0.28
N GLN A 112 -1.43 9.95 -0.94
CA GLN A 112 -2.63 10.80 -0.88
C GLN A 112 -3.22 10.83 0.53
N ILE A 113 -3.45 9.66 1.14
CA ILE A 113 -3.98 9.56 2.50
C ILE A 113 -3.09 10.33 3.49
N CYS A 114 -1.77 10.07 3.47
CA CYS A 114 -0.81 10.79 4.30
C CYS A 114 -0.79 12.30 4.05
N THR A 115 -1.10 12.73 2.84
CA THR A 115 -1.16 14.16 2.52
C THR A 115 -2.40 14.79 3.13
N VAL A 116 -3.57 14.17 2.95
CA VAL A 116 -4.85 14.68 3.46
C VAL A 116 -4.87 14.77 4.98
N ILE A 117 -4.30 13.78 5.68
CA ILE A 117 -4.25 13.77 7.16
C ILE A 117 -3.11 14.62 7.75
N GLY A 118 -2.27 15.25 6.92
CA GLY A 118 -1.22 16.16 7.39
C GLY A 118 0.09 15.50 7.86
N ASN A 119 0.30 14.20 7.63
CA ASN A 119 1.55 13.51 8.03
C ASN A 119 2.81 14.14 7.46
N HIS A 120 2.71 14.82 6.31
CA HIS A 120 3.85 15.46 5.68
C HIS A 120 4.48 16.57 6.54
N GLU A 121 3.74 17.13 7.51
CA GLU A 121 4.19 18.24 8.36
C GLU A 121 5.28 17.81 9.35
N THR A 122 5.16 16.61 9.88
CA THR A 122 6.09 16.03 10.87
C THR A 122 6.96 14.91 10.29
N CYS A 123 6.74 14.52 9.04
CA CYS A 123 7.52 13.49 8.35
C CYS A 123 9.02 13.76 8.42
N ALA A 124 9.85 12.74 8.69
CA ALA A 124 11.31 12.86 8.71
C ALA A 124 11.91 13.32 7.36
N VAL A 125 11.27 13.00 6.24
CA VAL A 125 11.70 13.37 4.89
C VAL A 125 11.48 14.86 4.64
N ARG A 126 12.57 15.63 4.55
CA ARG A 126 12.56 17.09 4.34
C ARG A 126 11.75 17.51 3.11
N ALA A 127 11.78 16.72 2.03
CA ALA A 127 11.05 17.02 0.81
C ALA A 127 9.52 17.01 1.01
N CYS A 128 8.98 16.12 1.86
CA CYS A 128 7.55 16.08 2.19
C CYS A 128 7.12 17.37 2.88
N ARG A 129 7.84 17.77 3.93
CA ARG A 129 7.59 19.02 4.68
C ARG A 129 7.63 20.23 3.77
N ARG A 130 8.66 20.34 2.92
CA ARG A 130 8.83 21.48 2.00
C ARG A 130 7.73 21.59 0.94
N ARG A 131 7.24 20.45 0.44
CA ARG A 131 6.24 20.42 -0.65
C ARG A 131 4.80 20.48 -0.15
N GLY A 132 4.57 20.36 1.17
CA GLY A 132 3.23 20.26 1.73
C GLY A 132 2.47 19.02 1.25
N ARG A 133 3.19 17.94 0.90
CA ARG A 133 2.59 16.67 0.47
C ARG A 133 3.50 15.49 0.70
N CYS A 134 2.92 14.34 1.01
CA CYS A 134 3.67 13.10 1.16
C CYS A 134 4.20 12.64 -0.20
N SER A 135 5.51 12.39 -0.26
CA SER A 135 6.20 11.80 -1.41
C SER A 135 7.36 10.89 -0.94
N GLY A 136 7.35 10.55 0.35
CA GLY A 136 8.41 9.79 0.97
C GLY A 136 8.30 8.33 0.56
N ARG A 137 9.45 7.70 0.33
CA ARG A 137 9.55 6.28 0.03
C ARG A 137 10.61 5.66 0.92
N ARG A 138 10.35 4.44 1.39
CA ARG A 138 11.34 3.66 2.14
C ARG A 138 12.31 3.01 1.16
N ASP A 139 13.54 2.81 1.63
CA ASP A 139 14.57 2.14 0.85
C ASP A 139 14.24 0.65 0.71
N GLU A 140 13.82 0.25 -0.49
CA GLU A 140 13.40 -1.12 -0.81
C GLU A 140 14.56 -2.13 -0.81
N ASP A 141 15.82 -1.67 -0.73
CA ASP A 141 16.97 -2.56 -0.48
C ASP A 141 17.14 -2.88 1.00
N LYS A 142 16.56 -2.06 1.88
CA LYS A 142 16.66 -2.22 3.35
C LYS A 142 15.40 -2.77 3.97
N ILE A 143 14.29 -2.81 3.24
CA ILE A 143 13.01 -3.25 3.78
C ILE A 143 12.25 -4.10 2.78
N ALA A 144 11.55 -5.12 3.27
CA ALA A 144 10.63 -5.89 2.46
C ALA A 144 9.61 -4.99 1.74
N ILE A 145 9.25 -5.34 0.50
CA ILE A 145 8.37 -4.53 -0.35
C ILE A 145 7.00 -4.27 0.31
N SER A 146 6.47 -5.24 1.06
CA SER A 146 5.22 -5.12 1.82
C SER A 146 5.23 -4.01 2.87
N PHE A 147 6.41 -3.57 3.32
CA PHE A 147 6.55 -2.38 4.17
C PHE A 147 7.00 -1.15 3.38
N ALA A 148 7.67 -1.34 2.24
CA ALA A 148 8.11 -0.24 1.38
C ALA A 148 6.94 0.53 0.75
N ILE A 149 5.77 -0.10 0.62
CA ILE A 149 4.51 0.56 0.18
C ILE A 149 3.98 1.59 1.20
N PHE A 150 4.43 1.54 2.45
CA PHE A 150 4.07 2.55 3.45
C PHE A 150 5.14 3.65 3.50
N PRO A 151 4.75 4.93 3.32
CA PRO A 151 5.68 6.04 3.39
C PRO A 151 6.43 6.11 4.73
N PRO A 152 7.60 6.74 4.79
CA PRO A 152 8.42 6.83 6.01
C PRO A 152 7.78 7.65 7.14
N CYS A 153 6.70 8.40 6.87
CA CYS A 153 5.89 9.05 7.91
C CYS A 153 4.92 8.11 8.64
N ILE A 154 4.69 6.90 8.12
CA ILE A 154 3.88 5.87 8.79
C ILE A 154 4.83 4.98 9.60
N PRO A 155 4.73 4.93 10.93
CA PRO A 155 5.46 3.97 11.74
C PRO A 155 5.24 2.52 11.27
N ILE A 156 6.29 1.70 11.31
CA ILE A 156 6.16 0.27 11.03
C ILE A 156 5.64 -0.41 12.29
N ASP A 157 4.34 -0.28 12.48
CA ASP A 157 3.55 -0.74 13.60
C ASP A 157 2.29 -1.37 13.02
N ILE A 158 1.94 -2.59 13.43
CA ILE A 158 0.89 -3.37 12.79
C ILE A 158 -0.49 -2.73 12.95
N ASP A 159 -0.81 -2.15 14.12
CA ASP A 159 -2.10 -1.50 14.35
C ASP A 159 -2.21 -0.24 13.50
N ILE A 160 -1.10 0.51 13.41
CA ILE A 160 -1.03 1.71 12.58
C ILE A 160 -1.15 1.33 11.10
N ILE A 161 -0.34 0.38 10.63
CA ILE A 161 -0.36 -0.14 9.25
C ILE A 161 -1.76 -0.60 8.88
N GLU A 162 -2.42 -1.36 9.75
CA GLU A 162 -3.76 -1.87 9.52
C GLU A 162 -4.80 -0.74 9.46
N THR A 163 -4.66 0.28 10.32
CA THR A 163 -5.49 1.48 10.27
C THR A 163 -5.39 2.18 8.90
N TYR A 164 -4.18 2.33 8.36
CA TYR A 164 -4.01 2.84 6.99
C TYR A 164 -4.55 1.88 5.94
N ARG A 165 -4.39 0.57 6.15
CA ARG A 165 -4.83 -0.46 5.20
C ARG A 165 -6.35 -0.40 5.02
N VAL A 166 -7.10 -0.29 6.12
CA VAL A 166 -8.57 -0.12 6.09
C VAL A 166 -8.95 1.19 5.42
N ALA A 167 -8.31 2.32 5.79
CA ALA A 167 -8.57 3.61 5.15
C ALA A 167 -8.32 3.58 3.63
N ALA A 168 -7.27 2.88 3.18
CA ALA A 168 -7.00 2.67 1.76
C ALA A 168 -8.04 1.78 1.08
N GLN A 169 -8.53 0.73 1.74
CA GLN A 169 -9.61 -0.09 1.21
C GLN A 169 -10.91 0.70 1.04
N GLU A 170 -11.26 1.55 2.02
CA GLU A 170 -12.41 2.44 1.94
C GLU A 170 -12.27 3.44 0.80
N ALA A 171 -11.09 4.07 0.67
CA ALA A 171 -10.81 4.99 -0.42
C ALA A 171 -10.89 4.31 -1.80
N LEU A 172 -10.35 3.10 -1.94
CA LEU A 172 -10.45 2.33 -3.18
C LEU A 172 -11.90 1.97 -3.52
N LYS A 173 -12.66 1.51 -2.52
CA LYS A 173 -14.08 1.20 -2.69
C LYS A 173 -14.84 2.43 -3.21
N TRP A 174 -14.64 3.58 -2.58
CA TRP A 174 -15.26 4.83 -2.99
C TRP A 174 -14.87 5.24 -4.43
N ILE A 175 -13.59 5.11 -4.81
CA ILE A 175 -13.13 5.38 -6.19
C ILE A 175 -13.81 4.44 -7.19
N CYS A 176 -13.95 3.15 -6.86
CA CYS A 176 -14.61 2.18 -7.74
C CYS A 176 -16.10 2.49 -7.90
N GLU A 177 -16.78 2.87 -6.81
CA GLU A 177 -18.21 3.21 -6.83
C GLU A 177 -18.45 4.47 -7.67
N THR A 178 -17.70 5.54 -7.43
CA THR A 178 -17.83 6.82 -8.18
C THR A 178 -17.57 6.66 -9.69
N ARG A 179 -16.58 5.84 -10.08
CA ARG A 179 -16.33 5.58 -11.51
C ARG A 179 -17.45 4.80 -12.19
N SER A 180 -18.09 3.88 -11.47
CA SER A 180 -19.26 3.15 -12.00
C SER A 180 -20.41 4.10 -12.32
N GLU A 181 -20.66 5.08 -11.44
CA GLU A 181 -21.70 6.09 -11.62
C GLU A 181 -21.39 7.02 -12.81
N ASP A 182 -20.13 7.45 -12.94
CA ASP A 182 -19.68 8.27 -14.08
C ASP A 182 -19.83 7.53 -15.41
N GLU A 183 -19.45 6.25 -15.47
CA GLU A 183 -19.55 5.41 -16.67
C GLU A 183 -21.03 5.17 -17.07
N GLU A 184 -21.92 4.94 -16.09
CA GLU A 184 -23.36 4.81 -16.32
C GLU A 184 -23.98 6.11 -16.84
N GLN A 185 -23.61 7.25 -16.25
CA GLN A 185 -24.11 8.57 -16.67
C GLN A 185 -23.64 8.93 -18.09
N VAL A 186 -22.39 8.60 -18.44
CA VAL A 186 -21.85 8.78 -19.80
C VAL A 186 -22.59 7.91 -20.80
N ALA A 187 -22.88 6.64 -20.45
CA ALA A 187 -23.63 5.73 -21.30
C ALA A 187 -25.07 6.23 -21.54
N GLU A 188 -25.78 6.65 -20.49
CA GLU A 188 -27.15 7.17 -20.59
C GLU A 188 -27.20 8.46 -21.45
N THR A 189 -26.25 9.37 -21.24
CA THR A 189 -26.15 10.61 -22.01
C THR A 189 -25.88 10.34 -23.50
N THR A 190 -25.07 9.32 -23.80
CA THR A 190 -24.76 8.91 -25.18
C THR A 190 -25.99 8.31 -25.84
N ALA A 191 -26.70 7.40 -25.18
CA ALA A 191 -27.93 6.80 -25.70
C ALA A 191 -29.04 7.84 -25.97
N ARG A 192 -29.21 8.83 -25.07
CA ARG A 192 -30.19 9.93 -25.29
C ARG A 192 -29.85 10.77 -26.52
N LYS A 193 -28.57 11.04 -26.78
CA LYS A 193 -28.13 11.79 -27.97
C LYS A 193 -28.38 11.00 -29.25
N GLU A 194 -28.13 9.69 -29.24
CA GLU A 194 -28.37 8.82 -30.39
C GLU A 194 -29.86 8.73 -30.74
N THR A 195 -30.74 8.56 -29.75
CA THR A 195 -32.20 8.56 -29.97
C THR A 195 -32.68 9.90 -30.53
N ALA A 196 -32.20 11.02 -29.98
CA ALA A 196 -32.59 12.36 -30.46
C ALA A 196 -32.08 12.69 -31.88
N MET A 197 -31.06 11.98 -32.38
CA MET A 197 -30.58 12.12 -33.76
C MET A 197 -31.30 11.20 -34.76
N ALA A 198 -32.03 10.20 -34.26
CA ALA A 198 -32.78 9.26 -35.09
C ALA A 198 -34.23 9.71 -35.39
N GLU A 199 -34.72 10.74 -34.68
CA GLU A 199 -36.00 11.42 -34.88
C GLU A 199 -35.87 12.63 -35.82
#